data_AF-A0A183LAK0-F1
#
_entry.id   AF-A0A183LAK0-F1
#
_cell.length_a   1.000
_cell.length_b   1.000
_cell.length_c   1.000
_cell.angle_alpha   90.00
_cell.angle_beta   90.00
_cell.angle_gamma   90.00
#
_symmetry.space_group_name_H-M   'P 1'
#
loop_
_entity.id
_entity.type
_entity.pdbx_description
1 polymer ?
#
loop_
_entity_poly.entity_id
_entity_poly.type
_entity_poly.pdbx_seq_one_letter_code
_entity_poly.pdbx_strand_id
1 'polypeptide(L)'
;MNGVKDFPRSNPSIRSYTLEKYQMLRFEVTSPSGLTLVSGAAEVFGTELVCGWELQLYPGQRGTVVTFHGCKLIVQDQGVAAYIIASSEDQEIVHVYMNIHANLEVSRQKAVKEQSRGPRVLVCGQESVGKSTLCRTLASYAARRKHKPILVDVNVGLNQVCIPTTIAAISVTKPYDLMEGWSLEEDPLVFCFGHTDPASNLNLFREQVNRLAELINIRSENDMSIFTSGCIINMSGFRKDDSDGGSSKEKGIQAIRTTAAAFEVDTLLVIEDGFLASFLREDLPPEVTIVRLPKSSGSITRSPDQWTRQRDARVCAYLHGENPLRRLHPHQITLKSSEYSIYKVGSEAIPDALLPHGAQEEETWRNPIQVSVSRDLKNRLLAVSQASEPYQVPEAPVYGFIVVVNVSEDKSAFTILSPSPHPPPNNLFLLTSICYVDPESL
;
A
#
# COMPACT_ATOMS: atom_id res chain seq x y z
N MET A 1 -50.78 28.55 12.04
CA MET A 1 -49.67 28.46 13.01
C MET A 1 -49.41 27.00 13.29
N ASN A 2 -48.30 26.45 12.79
CA ASN A 2 -47.70 25.21 13.30
C ASN A 2 -46.21 25.31 12.96
N GLY A 3 -45.43 25.69 13.97
CA GLY A 3 -44.00 25.95 13.86
C GLY A 3 -43.23 24.66 13.67
N VAL A 4 -42.36 24.66 12.66
CA VAL A 4 -41.28 23.69 12.51
C VAL A 4 -40.36 23.89 13.71
N LYS A 5 -40.22 22.86 14.54
CA LYS A 5 -39.21 22.82 15.60
C LYS A 5 -37.85 22.65 14.94
N ASP A 6 -37.10 23.75 14.83
CA ASP A 6 -35.67 23.69 14.58
C ASP A 6 -35.02 22.92 15.74
N PHE A 7 -34.51 21.72 15.46
CA PHE A 7 -33.59 21.04 16.35
C PHE A 7 -32.31 21.89 16.45
N PRO A 8 -31.82 22.24 17.65
CA PRO A 8 -30.57 22.95 17.77
C PRO A 8 -29.46 22.05 17.25
N ARG A 9 -28.84 22.41 16.12
CA ARG A 9 -27.53 21.88 15.75
C ARG A 9 -26.60 22.28 16.89
N SER A 10 -26.15 21.32 17.69
CA SER A 10 -25.11 21.58 18.69
C SER A 10 -23.92 22.17 17.95
N ASN A 11 -23.53 23.41 18.27
CA ASN A 11 -22.28 23.95 17.75
C ASN A 11 -21.19 22.94 18.10
N PRO A 12 -20.42 22.44 17.12
CA PRO A 12 -19.36 21.49 17.40
C PRO A 12 -18.43 22.13 18.43
N SER A 13 -18.20 21.47 19.56
CA SER A 13 -17.21 21.95 20.52
C SER A 13 -15.86 21.96 19.82
N ILE A 14 -15.13 23.07 19.94
CA ILE A 14 -13.85 23.28 19.25
C ILE A 14 -12.75 23.23 20.30
N ARG A 15 -11.73 22.38 20.10
CA ARG A 15 -10.51 22.39 20.92
C ARG A 15 -9.36 23.02 20.16
N SER A 16 -8.63 23.90 20.83
CA SER A 16 -7.40 24.50 20.32
C SER A 16 -6.19 23.79 20.91
N TYR A 17 -5.26 23.39 20.06
CA TYR A 17 -3.97 22.81 20.44
C TYR A 17 -2.86 23.75 20.00
N THR A 18 -1.97 24.13 20.92
CA THR A 18 -0.76 24.88 20.61
C THR A 18 0.42 23.94 20.75
N LEU A 19 1.13 23.70 19.65
CA LEU A 19 2.28 22.81 19.62
C LEU A 19 3.55 23.66 19.57
N GLU A 20 4.49 23.34 20.42
CA GLU A 20 5.85 23.88 20.36
C GLU A 20 6.69 23.18 19.29
N LYS A 21 7.89 23.70 19.06
CA LYS A 21 8.86 23.14 18.14
C LYS A 21 9.16 21.66 18.48
N TYR A 22 9.08 20.80 17.47
CA TYR A 22 9.27 19.34 17.57
C TYR A 22 8.23 18.60 18.42
N GLN A 23 7.06 19.20 18.64
CA GLN A 23 5.90 18.49 19.18
C GLN A 23 5.04 17.91 18.06
N MET A 24 4.23 16.93 18.47
CA MET A 24 3.30 16.23 17.60
C MET A 24 1.92 16.18 18.25
N LEU A 25 0.87 16.34 17.46
CA LEU A 25 -0.51 16.04 17.84
C LEU A 25 -0.89 14.70 17.25
N ARG A 26 -1.07 13.70 18.11
CA ARG A 26 -1.61 12.41 17.70
C ARG A 26 -3.10 12.40 17.88
N PHE A 27 -3.81 11.84 16.92
CA PHE A 27 -5.25 11.79 16.96
C PHE A 27 -5.80 10.45 16.44
N GLU A 28 -6.93 10.06 17.01
CA GLU A 28 -7.79 8.98 16.55
C GLU A 28 -9.20 9.51 16.37
N VAL A 29 -9.82 9.16 15.25
CA VAL A 29 -11.11 9.70 14.82
C VAL A 29 -12.19 8.63 15.01
N THR A 30 -13.25 8.98 15.73
CA THR A 30 -14.41 8.11 15.99
C THR A 30 -15.67 8.57 15.26
N SER A 31 -15.79 9.87 14.96
CA SER A 31 -16.85 10.43 14.12
C SER A 31 -16.27 11.40 13.08
N PRO A 32 -16.96 11.63 11.95
CA PRO A 32 -16.54 12.65 10.98
C PRO A 32 -16.26 13.98 11.69
N SER A 33 -15.07 14.53 11.49
CA SER A 33 -14.56 15.70 12.21
C SER A 33 -13.62 16.52 11.33
N GLY A 34 -13.30 17.74 11.74
CA GLY A 34 -12.37 18.63 11.03
C GLY A 34 -11.11 18.95 11.85
N LEU A 35 -9.98 19.09 11.16
CA LEU A 35 -8.72 19.60 11.71
C LEU A 35 -8.23 20.77 10.86
N THR A 36 -7.96 21.93 11.47
CA THR A 36 -7.54 23.15 10.78
C THR A 36 -6.25 23.68 11.37
N LEU A 37 -5.26 23.98 10.51
CA LEU A 37 -4.08 24.75 10.90
C LEU A 37 -4.44 26.24 10.93
N VAL A 38 -4.26 26.89 12.09
CA VAL A 38 -4.62 28.31 12.29
C VAL A 38 -3.42 29.23 12.13
N SER A 39 -2.24 28.79 12.54
CA SER A 39 -1.00 29.55 12.44
C SER A 39 0.22 28.67 12.58
N GLY A 40 1.35 29.10 12.02
CA GLY A 40 2.61 28.35 12.03
C GLY A 40 2.70 27.37 10.86
N ALA A 41 3.55 26.36 11.01
CA ALA A 41 3.77 25.33 10.00
C ALA A 41 3.62 23.94 10.61
N ALA A 42 2.89 23.06 9.92
CA ALA A 42 2.66 21.70 10.38
C ALA A 42 2.47 20.77 9.18
N GLU A 43 2.69 19.48 9.39
CA GLU A 43 2.53 18.47 8.35
C GLU A 43 1.98 17.15 8.91
N VAL A 44 1.40 16.34 8.03
CA VAL A 44 1.00 14.96 8.30
C VAL A 44 1.76 14.05 7.35
N PHE A 45 2.69 13.26 7.90
CA PHE A 45 3.49 12.28 7.14
C PHE A 45 4.15 12.85 5.87
N GLY A 46 4.76 14.03 5.99
CA GLY A 46 5.45 14.73 4.91
C GLY A 46 4.60 15.70 4.08
N THR A 47 3.28 15.71 4.28
CA THR A 47 2.35 16.62 3.59
C THR A 47 2.06 17.85 4.42
N GLU A 48 2.44 19.02 3.91
CA GLU A 48 2.23 20.31 4.58
C GLU A 48 0.74 20.65 4.68
N LEU A 49 0.30 21.09 5.85
CA LEU A 49 -1.05 21.59 6.07
C LEU A 49 -1.15 23.06 5.62
N VAL A 50 -2.23 23.38 4.91
CA VAL A 50 -2.50 24.76 4.47
C VAL A 50 -3.24 25.51 5.58
N CYS A 51 -2.70 26.66 5.97
CA CYS A 51 -3.29 27.51 6.99
C CYS A 51 -4.69 27.98 6.57
N GLY A 52 -5.67 27.87 7.48
CA GLY A 52 -7.07 28.22 7.26
C GLY A 52 -7.88 27.18 6.50
N TRP A 53 -7.26 26.10 6.01
CA TRP A 53 -7.97 25.03 5.32
C TRP A 53 -8.33 23.89 6.29
N GLU A 54 -9.57 23.44 6.23
CA GLU A 54 -10.08 22.37 7.10
C GLU A 54 -9.85 21.00 6.44
N LEU A 55 -8.96 20.21 7.05
CA LEU A 55 -8.78 18.80 6.72
C LEU A 55 -9.93 17.99 7.29
N GLN A 56 -10.66 17.30 6.41
CA GLN A 56 -11.74 16.40 6.80
C GLN A 56 -11.16 15.07 7.28
N LEU A 57 -11.61 14.62 8.45
CA LEU A 57 -11.19 13.41 9.11
C LEU A 57 -12.36 12.43 9.22
N TYR A 58 -12.09 11.16 8.93
CA TYR A 58 -13.10 10.11 8.88
C TYR A 58 -12.93 9.07 9.99
N PRO A 59 -14.03 8.45 10.46
CA PRO A 59 -13.97 7.40 11.48
C PRO A 59 -12.95 6.30 11.16
N GLY A 60 -12.17 5.91 12.17
CA GLY A 60 -11.12 4.91 12.04
C GLY A 60 -9.78 5.45 11.52
N GLN A 61 -9.72 6.70 11.06
CA GLN A 61 -8.45 7.35 10.75
C GLN A 61 -7.66 7.64 12.03
N ARG A 62 -6.35 7.45 11.91
CA ARG A 62 -5.37 7.83 12.91
C ARG A 62 -4.26 8.59 12.22
N GLY A 63 -3.77 9.64 12.85
CA GLY A 63 -2.73 10.47 12.26
C GLY A 63 -1.88 11.15 13.31
N THR A 64 -0.75 11.68 12.83
CA THR A 64 0.18 12.47 13.61
C THR A 64 0.44 13.75 12.84
N VAL A 65 0.02 14.88 13.41
CA VAL A 65 0.44 16.20 12.94
C VAL A 65 1.76 16.53 13.62
N VAL A 66 2.79 16.87 12.85
CA VAL A 66 4.12 17.23 13.34
C VAL A 66 4.41 18.70 13.04
N THR A 67 5.10 19.40 13.93
CA THR A 67 5.64 20.74 13.63
C THR A 67 7.13 20.86 13.95
N PHE A 68 7.89 21.47 13.04
CA PHE A 68 9.33 21.75 13.22
C PHE A 68 9.61 23.16 13.76
N HIS A 69 8.58 24.00 13.87
CA HIS A 69 8.71 25.43 14.20
C HIS A 69 7.70 25.90 15.25
N GLY A 70 6.68 25.11 15.55
CA GLY A 70 5.54 25.48 16.37
C GLY A 70 4.32 25.82 15.50
N CYS A 71 3.14 25.46 15.98
CA CYS A 71 1.88 25.74 15.29
C CYS A 71 0.69 25.82 16.25
N LYS A 72 -0.44 26.31 15.73
CA LYS A 72 -1.73 26.27 16.42
C LYS A 72 -2.74 25.55 15.54
N LEU A 73 -3.36 24.52 16.11
CA LEU A 73 -4.37 23.69 15.45
C LEU A 73 -5.72 23.89 16.14
N ILE A 74 -6.77 23.82 15.35
CA ILE A 74 -8.16 23.70 15.80
C ILE A 74 -8.67 22.32 15.39
N VAL A 75 -9.25 21.60 16.33
CA VAL A 75 -9.85 20.27 16.12
C VAL A 75 -11.30 20.31 16.58
N GLN A 76 -12.20 19.76 15.76
CA GLN A 76 -13.59 19.54 16.15
C GLN A 76 -13.66 18.40 17.17
N ASP A 77 -14.20 18.67 18.36
CA ASP A 77 -14.02 17.84 19.56
C ASP A 77 -14.96 16.61 19.61
N GLN A 78 -16.10 16.63 18.91
CA GLN A 78 -17.14 15.59 19.07
C GLN A 78 -16.80 14.20 18.51
N GLY A 79 -15.58 13.97 18.02
CA GLY A 79 -15.13 12.64 17.63
C GLY A 79 -13.65 12.50 17.35
N VAL A 80 -12.81 13.31 18.01
CA VAL A 80 -11.35 13.22 17.87
C VAL A 80 -10.70 13.09 19.24
N ALA A 81 -10.15 11.91 19.53
CA ALA A 81 -9.30 11.71 20.68
C ALA A 81 -7.88 12.15 20.31
N ALA A 82 -7.44 13.32 20.79
CA ALA A 82 -6.12 13.86 20.47
C ALA A 82 -5.31 14.29 21.69
N TYR A 83 -3.99 14.04 21.64
CA TYR A 83 -3.02 14.41 22.66
C TYR A 83 -1.70 14.88 22.04
N ILE A 84 -1.01 15.78 22.76
CA ILE A 84 0.31 16.30 22.37
C ILE A 84 1.40 15.40 22.97
N ILE A 85 2.45 15.17 22.20
CA ILE A 85 3.66 14.45 22.62
C ILE A 85 4.90 15.11 21.99
N ALA A 86 5.99 15.23 22.73
CA ALA A 86 7.26 15.73 22.20
C ALA A 86 8.02 14.63 21.43
N SER A 87 8.85 15.03 20.46
CA SER A 87 9.72 14.10 19.70
C SER A 87 10.60 13.24 20.63
N SER A 88 11.12 13.82 21.71
CA SER A 88 11.96 13.12 22.70
C SER A 88 11.23 12.00 23.44
N GLU A 89 9.91 12.11 23.59
CA GLU A 89 9.07 11.09 24.22
C GLU A 89 8.78 9.92 23.25
N ASP A 90 9.00 10.12 21.94
CA ASP A 90 8.81 9.11 20.89
C ASP A 90 10.14 8.72 20.21
N GLN A 91 11.20 8.55 21.01
CA GLN A 91 12.51 8.06 20.54
C GLN A 91 13.12 8.92 19.41
N GLU A 92 12.84 10.22 19.43
CA GLU A 92 13.29 11.18 18.42
C GLU A 92 12.90 10.81 16.98
N ILE A 93 11.77 10.11 16.79
CA ILE A 93 11.36 9.52 15.50
C ILE A 93 11.32 10.56 14.36
N VAL A 94 10.92 11.80 14.66
CA VAL A 94 10.84 12.89 13.69
C VAL A 94 12.22 13.25 13.17
N HIS A 95 13.21 13.35 14.06
CA HIS A 95 14.60 13.58 13.70
C HIS A 95 15.19 12.40 12.94
N VAL A 96 14.84 11.17 13.31
CA VAL A 96 15.27 9.96 12.59
C VAL A 96 14.81 10.02 11.13
N TYR A 97 13.53 10.30 10.87
CA TYR A 97 13.00 10.36 9.51
C TYR A 97 13.63 11.50 8.69
N MET A 98 13.83 12.66 9.31
CA MET A 98 14.47 13.80 8.67
C MET A 98 15.94 13.53 8.34
N ASN A 99 16.69 12.87 9.24
CA ASN A 99 18.08 12.49 9.00
C ASN A 99 18.21 11.46 7.88
N ILE A 100 17.32 10.47 7.81
CA ILE A 100 17.28 9.51 6.70
C ILE A 100 17.06 10.27 5.39
N HIS A 101 16.04 11.13 5.32
CA HIS A 101 15.76 11.91 4.12
C HIS A 101 16.96 12.78 3.71
N ALA A 102 17.62 13.45 4.66
CA ALA A 102 18.80 14.28 4.40
C ALA A 102 19.96 13.46 3.82
N ASN A 103 20.21 12.24 4.32
CA ASN A 103 21.24 11.36 3.76
C ASN A 103 20.88 10.90 2.33
N LEU A 104 19.61 10.51 2.11
CA LEU A 104 19.15 10.13 0.77
C LEU A 104 19.23 11.31 -0.22
N GLU A 105 19.00 12.53 0.25
CA GLU A 105 19.14 13.73 -0.56
C GLU A 105 20.60 13.96 -1.01
N VAL A 106 21.58 13.73 -0.13
CA VAL A 106 23.00 13.78 -0.51
C VAL A 106 23.30 12.74 -1.60
N SER A 107 22.78 11.51 -1.45
CA SER A 107 22.92 10.46 -2.46
C SER A 107 22.28 10.83 -3.80
N ARG A 108 21.07 11.44 -3.80
CA ARG A 108 20.43 11.95 -5.03
C ARG A 108 21.23 13.06 -5.68
N GLN A 109 21.76 14.00 -4.90
CA GLN A 109 22.59 15.09 -5.44
C GLN A 109 23.89 14.56 -6.06
N LYS A 110 24.48 13.53 -5.46
CA LYS A 110 25.62 12.82 -6.05
C LYS A 110 25.23 12.14 -7.35
N ALA A 111 24.11 11.41 -7.37
CA ALA A 111 23.57 10.75 -8.55
C ALA A 111 23.31 11.71 -9.72
N VAL A 112 22.74 12.89 -9.45
CA VAL A 112 22.55 13.95 -10.45
C VAL A 112 23.87 14.45 -11.02
N LYS A 113 24.88 14.67 -10.17
CA LYS A 113 26.20 15.17 -10.60
C LYS A 113 26.98 14.14 -11.41
N GLU A 114 26.91 12.88 -11.02
CA GLU A 114 27.64 11.77 -11.63
C GLU A 114 26.85 11.10 -12.77
N GLN A 115 25.61 11.54 -13.04
CA GLN A 115 24.66 10.90 -13.95
C GLN A 115 24.51 9.40 -13.65
N SER A 116 24.45 9.07 -12.37
CA SER A 116 24.37 7.71 -11.86
C SER A 116 23.01 7.44 -11.21
N ARG A 117 22.81 6.19 -10.78
CA ARG A 117 21.56 5.73 -10.17
C ARG A 117 21.35 6.38 -8.81
N GLY A 118 20.13 6.86 -8.56
CA GLY A 118 19.69 7.33 -7.25
C GLY A 118 19.57 6.20 -6.22
N PRO A 119 19.43 6.54 -4.93
CA PRO A 119 19.43 5.55 -3.86
C PRO A 119 18.16 4.67 -3.90
N ARG A 120 18.34 3.36 -3.71
CA ARG A 120 17.26 2.38 -3.56
C ARG A 120 17.16 1.92 -2.12
N VAL A 121 16.03 2.22 -1.50
CA VAL A 121 15.83 2.05 -0.06
C VAL A 121 14.72 1.04 0.20
N LEU A 122 15.02 -0.04 0.91
CA LEU A 122 14.03 -1.03 1.34
C LEU A 122 13.68 -0.85 2.81
N VAL A 123 12.39 -0.70 3.11
CA VAL A 123 11.87 -0.61 4.47
C VAL A 123 11.22 -1.94 4.85
N CYS A 124 11.75 -2.60 5.89
CA CYS A 124 11.27 -3.90 6.35
C CYS A 124 11.18 -3.97 7.88
N GLY A 125 10.57 -5.05 8.36
CA GLY A 125 10.26 -5.29 9.77
C GLY A 125 8.88 -5.91 9.94
N GLN A 126 8.51 -6.18 11.19
CA GLN A 126 7.27 -6.87 11.56
C GLN A 126 6.01 -6.13 11.10
N GLU A 127 4.87 -6.80 11.16
CA GLU A 127 3.57 -6.15 10.96
C GLU A 127 3.35 -4.97 11.92
N SER A 128 2.68 -3.93 11.43
CA SER A 128 2.22 -2.81 12.27
C SER A 128 3.33 -2.03 13.00
N VAL A 129 4.49 -1.84 12.37
CA VAL A 129 5.62 -1.03 12.90
C VAL A 129 5.79 0.34 12.24
N GLY A 130 4.93 0.71 11.27
CA GLY A 130 4.97 2.03 10.62
C GLY A 130 5.73 2.10 9.29
N LYS A 131 6.00 0.97 8.62
CA LYS A 131 6.72 0.91 7.32
C LYS A 131 6.11 1.81 6.25
N SER A 132 4.81 1.66 5.99
CA SER A 132 4.11 2.47 4.98
C SER A 132 4.11 3.96 5.30
N THR A 133 4.01 4.32 6.59
CA THR A 133 4.11 5.72 7.05
C THR A 133 5.49 6.31 6.77
N LEU A 134 6.56 5.55 7.04
CA LEU A 134 7.92 5.97 6.71
C LEU A 134 8.12 6.13 5.20
N CYS A 135 7.72 5.13 4.41
CA CYS A 135 7.82 5.21 2.95
C CYS A 135 7.07 6.42 2.39
N ARG A 136 5.84 6.66 2.86
CA ARG A 136 5.04 7.83 2.48
C ARG A 136 5.74 9.13 2.83
N THR A 137 6.26 9.25 4.05
CA THR A 137 6.96 10.45 4.50
C THR A 137 8.20 10.73 3.66
N LEU A 138 9.04 9.72 3.42
CA LEU A 138 10.26 9.86 2.62
C LEU A 138 9.96 10.21 1.16
N ALA A 139 8.92 9.62 0.57
CA ALA A 139 8.50 9.90 -0.80
C ALA A 139 7.94 11.33 -0.92
N SER A 140 7.08 11.76 0.02
CA SER A 140 6.57 13.13 0.08
C SER A 140 7.68 14.17 0.25
N TYR A 141 8.68 13.92 1.10
CA TYR A 141 9.82 14.82 1.25
C TYR A 141 10.68 14.90 -0.02
N ALA A 142 10.90 13.78 -0.71
CA ALA A 142 11.61 13.78 -1.98
C ALA A 142 10.85 14.60 -3.06
N ALA A 143 9.52 14.45 -3.14
CA ALA A 143 8.69 15.25 -4.03
C ALA A 143 8.74 16.76 -3.69
N ARG A 144 8.76 17.13 -2.40
CA ARG A 144 8.96 18.54 -1.96
C ARG A 144 10.30 19.11 -2.43
N ARG A 145 11.31 18.26 -2.56
CA ARG A 145 12.64 18.59 -3.12
C ARG A 145 12.69 18.53 -4.65
N LYS A 146 11.55 18.33 -5.33
CA LYS A 146 11.41 18.19 -6.79
C LYS A 146 12.11 16.95 -7.36
N HIS A 147 12.38 15.95 -6.53
CA HIS A 147 12.76 14.62 -7.00
C HIS A 147 11.51 13.81 -7.34
N LYS A 148 11.68 12.79 -8.18
CA LYS A 148 10.63 11.87 -8.63
C LYS A 148 10.98 10.43 -8.26
N PRO A 149 11.04 10.06 -6.97
CA PRO A 149 11.37 8.69 -6.60
C PRO A 149 10.24 7.75 -7.04
N ILE A 150 10.60 6.53 -7.40
CA ILE A 150 9.60 5.46 -7.57
C ILE A 150 9.26 4.91 -6.20
N LEU A 151 8.00 5.03 -5.80
CA LEU A 151 7.46 4.32 -4.65
C LEU A 151 7.04 2.93 -5.10
N VAL A 152 7.74 1.93 -4.61
CA VAL A 152 7.43 0.51 -4.80
C VAL A 152 6.74 0.00 -3.55
N ASP A 153 5.59 -0.64 -3.71
CA ASP A 153 4.89 -1.31 -2.62
C ASP A 153 4.69 -2.79 -2.95
N VAL A 154 5.49 -3.64 -2.28
CA VAL A 154 5.38 -5.10 -2.34
C VAL A 154 4.64 -5.66 -1.11
N ASN A 155 3.92 -4.80 -0.37
CA ASN A 155 3.00 -5.23 0.67
C ASN A 155 1.69 -5.75 0.09
N VAL A 156 1.66 -7.03 -0.31
CA VAL A 156 0.48 -7.68 -0.88
C VAL A 156 -0.68 -7.78 0.11
N GLY A 157 -0.44 -7.65 1.42
CA GLY A 157 -1.49 -7.67 2.44
C GLY A 157 -2.31 -6.39 2.53
N LEU A 158 -1.67 -5.23 2.34
CA LEU A 158 -2.30 -3.91 2.34
C LEU A 158 -1.41 -2.93 1.55
N ASN A 159 -1.64 -2.86 0.24
CA ASN A 159 -0.88 -2.02 -0.67
C ASN A 159 -1.37 -0.57 -0.58
N GLN A 160 -0.46 0.41 -0.54
CA GLN A 160 -0.82 1.83 -0.48
C GLN A 160 -0.89 2.50 -1.85
N VAL A 161 -0.36 1.87 -2.90
CA VAL A 161 -0.41 2.37 -4.29
C VAL A 161 -1.68 1.87 -4.96
N CYS A 162 -1.97 0.57 -4.86
CA CYS A 162 -3.16 -0.04 -5.44
C CYS A 162 -3.99 -0.77 -4.35
N ILE A 163 -4.74 -1.79 -4.73
CA ILE A 163 -5.56 -2.61 -3.83
C ILE A 163 -4.72 -3.73 -3.16
N PRO A 164 -5.23 -4.41 -2.12
CA PRO A 164 -4.61 -5.61 -1.60
C PRO A 164 -4.41 -6.68 -2.68
N THR A 165 -3.50 -7.62 -2.44
CA THR A 165 -3.07 -8.69 -3.36
C THR A 165 -2.23 -8.23 -4.55
N THR A 166 -1.67 -7.02 -4.48
CA THR A 166 -0.87 -6.44 -5.57
C THR A 166 0.56 -6.13 -5.17
N ILE A 167 1.42 -6.19 -6.17
CA ILE A 167 2.78 -5.67 -6.17
C ILE A 167 2.76 -4.49 -7.15
N ALA A 168 3.05 -3.28 -6.66
CA ALA A 168 2.79 -2.07 -7.41
C ALA A 168 3.95 -1.07 -7.31
N ALA A 169 4.10 -0.23 -8.34
CA ALA A 169 5.02 0.89 -8.32
C ALA A 169 4.40 2.13 -8.97
N ILE A 170 4.72 3.31 -8.44
CA ILE A 170 4.29 4.60 -8.96
C ILE A 170 5.42 5.65 -8.86
N SER A 171 5.51 6.53 -9.84
CA SER A 171 6.41 7.69 -9.82
C SER A 171 5.79 8.80 -8.97
N VAL A 172 6.47 9.22 -7.91
CA VAL A 172 5.94 10.22 -6.98
C VAL A 172 6.42 11.62 -7.38
N THR A 173 5.56 12.39 -8.04
CA THR A 173 5.84 13.77 -8.48
C THR A 173 5.39 14.83 -7.48
N LYS A 174 4.43 14.49 -6.62
CA LYS A 174 3.82 15.38 -5.61
C LYS A 174 3.73 14.66 -4.27
N PRO A 175 3.73 15.40 -3.14
CA PRO A 175 3.44 14.82 -1.83
C PRO A 175 2.10 14.11 -1.81
N TYR A 176 1.96 13.12 -0.92
CA TYR A 176 0.71 12.42 -0.70
C TYR A 176 -0.42 13.40 -0.36
N ASP A 177 -1.53 13.37 -1.08
CA ASP A 177 -2.70 14.16 -0.75
C ASP A 177 -3.47 13.48 0.38
N LEU A 178 -3.80 14.21 1.44
CA LEU A 178 -4.46 13.63 2.62
C LEU A 178 -5.93 13.23 2.37
N MET A 179 -6.52 13.67 1.25
CA MET A 179 -7.88 13.39 0.83
C MET A 179 -7.95 12.47 -0.40
N GLU A 180 -7.04 12.65 -1.36
CA GLU A 180 -7.06 11.95 -2.65
C GLU A 180 -6.01 10.84 -2.76
N GLY A 181 -4.99 10.84 -1.89
CA GLY A 181 -3.93 9.85 -1.89
C GLY A 181 -2.75 10.18 -2.82
N TRP A 182 -2.17 9.14 -3.44
CA TRP A 182 -1.08 9.33 -4.40
C TRP A 182 -1.62 9.88 -5.73
N SER A 183 -0.94 10.88 -6.28
CA SER A 183 -1.27 11.43 -7.60
C SER A 183 -1.12 10.37 -8.69
N LEU A 184 -2.17 10.17 -9.48
CA LEU A 184 -2.19 9.28 -10.66
C LEU A 184 -1.89 10.05 -11.96
N GLU A 185 -1.08 11.11 -11.91
CA GLU A 185 -0.61 11.82 -13.12
C GLU A 185 0.21 10.93 -14.05
N GLU A 186 0.92 9.96 -13.47
CA GLU A 186 1.62 8.89 -14.18
C GLU A 186 1.00 7.56 -13.75
N ASP A 187 0.63 6.71 -14.73
CA ASP A 187 -0.02 5.44 -14.44
C ASP A 187 0.88 4.51 -13.60
N PRO A 188 0.34 3.89 -12.53
CA PRO A 188 1.09 2.92 -11.75
C PRO A 188 1.27 1.61 -12.53
N LEU A 189 2.42 0.97 -12.34
CA LEU A 189 2.67 -0.38 -12.81
C LEU A 189 2.23 -1.38 -11.72
N VAL A 190 1.27 -2.24 -12.04
CA VAL A 190 0.65 -3.14 -11.06
C VAL A 190 0.62 -4.57 -11.56
N PHE A 191 1.14 -5.48 -10.74
CA PHE A 191 0.98 -6.92 -10.88
C PHE A 191 -0.02 -7.42 -9.83
N CYS A 192 -0.89 -8.35 -10.25
CA CYS A 192 -1.79 -9.03 -9.33
C CYS A 192 -1.14 -10.33 -8.84
N PHE A 193 -0.72 -10.35 -7.58
CA PHE A 193 -0.23 -11.54 -6.90
C PHE A 193 -1.38 -12.48 -6.49
N GLY A 194 -2.57 -11.93 -6.25
CA GLY A 194 -3.79 -12.69 -5.98
C GLY A 194 -3.95 -13.19 -4.54
N HIS A 195 -2.91 -13.11 -3.71
CA HIS A 195 -2.94 -13.50 -2.29
C HIS A 195 -2.53 -12.34 -1.36
N THR A 196 -2.94 -12.39 -0.10
CA THR A 196 -2.60 -11.35 0.89
C THR A 196 -1.31 -11.62 1.68
N ASP A 197 -0.62 -12.72 1.39
CA ASP A 197 0.61 -13.13 2.06
C ASP A 197 1.60 -13.69 1.01
N PRO A 198 2.82 -13.12 0.86
CA PRO A 198 3.83 -13.64 -0.05
C PRO A 198 4.13 -15.13 0.15
N ALA A 199 4.01 -15.63 1.38
CA ALA A 199 4.22 -17.03 1.73
C ALA A 199 3.27 -18.01 1.01
N SER A 200 2.16 -17.51 0.45
CA SER A 200 1.20 -18.30 -0.33
C SER A 200 1.81 -18.84 -1.63
N ASN A 201 2.75 -18.10 -2.24
CA ASN A 201 3.43 -18.52 -3.47
C ASN A 201 4.72 -17.70 -3.66
N LEU A 202 5.79 -18.07 -2.94
CA LEU A 202 7.05 -17.31 -2.95
C LEU A 202 7.75 -17.29 -4.32
N ASN A 203 7.58 -18.35 -5.12
CA ASN A 203 8.17 -18.41 -6.47
C ASN A 203 7.50 -17.38 -7.39
N LEU A 204 6.17 -17.30 -7.39
CA LEU A 204 5.45 -16.27 -8.14
C LEU A 204 5.76 -14.86 -7.61
N PHE A 205 5.84 -14.69 -6.29
CA PHE A 205 6.22 -13.42 -5.70
C PHE A 205 7.61 -12.98 -6.19
N ARG A 206 8.59 -13.89 -6.19
CA ARG A 206 9.93 -13.63 -6.72
C ARG A 206 9.91 -13.22 -8.17
N GLU A 207 9.17 -13.94 -9.00
CA GLU A 207 9.08 -13.65 -10.43
C GLU A 207 8.47 -12.26 -10.69
N GLN A 208 7.34 -11.95 -10.04
CA GLN A 208 6.68 -10.65 -10.19
C GLN A 208 7.54 -9.49 -9.65
N VAL A 209 8.26 -9.68 -8.54
CA VAL A 209 9.17 -8.66 -7.99
C VAL A 209 10.36 -8.42 -8.91
N ASN A 210 10.97 -9.48 -9.46
CA ASN A 210 12.05 -9.37 -10.44
C ASN A 210 11.57 -8.64 -11.70
N ARG A 211 10.40 -9.02 -12.23
CA ARG A 211 9.82 -8.38 -13.40
C ARG A 211 9.48 -6.91 -13.16
N LEU A 212 8.97 -6.58 -11.98
CA LEU A 212 8.72 -5.19 -11.60
C LEU A 212 10.03 -4.38 -11.56
N ALA A 213 11.10 -4.92 -10.97
CA ALA A 213 12.40 -4.26 -10.91
C ALA A 213 12.99 -4.03 -12.32
N GLU A 214 12.88 -5.01 -13.21
CA GLU A 214 13.33 -4.90 -14.60
C GLU A 214 12.58 -3.78 -15.35
N LEU A 215 11.26 -3.73 -15.26
CA LEU A 215 10.46 -2.68 -15.91
C LEU A 215 10.75 -1.29 -15.33
N ILE A 216 11.06 -1.20 -14.04
CA ILE A 216 11.51 0.03 -13.39
C ILE A 216 12.89 0.46 -13.90
N ASN A 217 13.82 -0.48 -14.11
CA ASN A 217 15.12 -0.17 -14.71
C ASN A 217 14.95 0.41 -16.12
N ILE A 218 14.15 -0.25 -16.97
CA ILE A 218 13.84 0.21 -18.32
C ILE A 218 13.21 1.62 -18.30
N ARG A 219 12.26 1.88 -17.38
CA ARG A 219 11.68 3.22 -17.24
C ARG A 219 12.73 4.25 -16.82
N SER A 220 13.60 3.88 -15.89
CA SER A 220 14.63 4.77 -15.35
C SER A 220 15.68 5.13 -16.42
N GLU A 221 16.05 4.20 -17.30
CA GLU A 221 16.96 4.47 -18.43
C GLU A 221 16.44 5.56 -19.38
N ASN A 222 15.11 5.74 -19.44
CA ASN A 222 14.45 6.70 -20.31
C ASN A 222 14.07 8.03 -19.61
N ASP A 223 14.22 8.13 -18.28
CA ASP A 223 13.94 9.35 -17.51
C ASP A 223 15.03 9.59 -16.45
N MET A 224 15.92 10.55 -16.75
CA MET A 224 17.03 10.94 -15.87
C MET A 224 16.54 11.45 -14.49
N SER A 225 15.37 12.09 -14.43
CA SER A 225 14.82 12.58 -13.16
C SER A 225 14.45 11.40 -12.26
N ILE A 226 13.82 10.37 -12.82
CA ILE A 226 13.49 9.13 -12.12
C ILE A 226 14.77 8.37 -11.73
N PHE A 227 15.69 8.21 -12.69
CA PHE A 227 16.94 7.47 -12.51
C PHE A 227 17.75 7.98 -11.32
N THR A 228 17.93 9.30 -11.23
CA THR A 228 18.71 9.95 -10.16
C THR A 228 17.93 10.10 -8.85
N SER A 229 16.60 9.99 -8.87
CA SER A 229 15.76 10.07 -7.67
C SER A 229 15.71 8.77 -6.87
N GLY A 230 15.91 7.63 -7.54
CA GLY A 230 15.98 6.31 -6.93
C GLY A 230 14.61 5.72 -6.56
N CYS A 231 14.61 4.75 -5.65
CA CYS A 231 13.41 3.99 -5.26
C CYS A 231 13.21 3.97 -3.74
N ILE A 232 11.95 3.99 -3.31
CA ILE A 232 11.54 3.77 -1.92
C ILE A 232 10.61 2.56 -1.92
N ILE A 233 11.03 1.47 -1.25
CA ILE A 233 10.40 0.16 -1.36
C ILE A 233 9.78 -0.22 0.00
N ASN A 234 8.45 -0.37 0.03
CA ASN A 234 7.70 -0.82 1.19
C ASN A 234 7.52 -2.34 1.16
N MET A 235 8.02 -3.04 2.18
CA MET A 235 7.87 -4.49 2.30
C MET A 235 6.59 -4.90 3.05
N SER A 236 6.09 -6.12 2.78
CA SER A 236 5.15 -6.81 3.66
C SER A 236 5.70 -6.96 5.09
N GLY A 237 4.82 -6.94 6.10
CA GLY A 237 5.21 -7.38 7.44
C GLY A 237 5.17 -8.91 7.54
N PHE A 238 6.05 -9.48 8.35
CA PHE A 238 5.92 -10.86 8.81
C PHE A 238 5.34 -10.89 10.21
N ARG A 239 4.60 -11.95 10.52
CA ARG A 239 4.00 -12.17 11.85
C ARG A 239 5.09 -12.56 12.85
N LYS A 240 4.91 -12.15 14.10
CA LYS A 240 5.81 -12.48 15.22
C LYS A 240 5.55 -13.88 15.78
N ASP A 241 4.36 -14.42 15.56
CA ASP A 241 3.92 -15.65 16.20
C ASP A 241 4.65 -16.86 15.60
N ASP A 242 5.49 -17.53 16.41
CA ASP A 242 6.08 -18.84 16.10
C ASP A 242 5.04 -19.98 16.20
N SER A 243 3.74 -19.67 16.06
CA SER A 243 2.66 -20.67 16.14
C SER A 243 2.80 -21.77 15.08
N ASP A 244 3.56 -21.51 14.02
CA ASP A 244 3.89 -22.43 12.93
C ASP A 244 5.34 -22.94 12.99
N GLY A 245 6.00 -22.84 14.15
CA GLY A 245 7.40 -23.24 14.32
C GLY A 245 8.41 -22.32 13.62
N GLY A 246 8.02 -21.07 13.31
CA GLY A 246 8.90 -20.06 12.70
C GLY A 246 8.90 -20.05 11.16
N SER A 247 8.06 -20.87 10.52
CA SER A 247 8.00 -20.97 9.06
C SER A 247 7.62 -19.65 8.39
N SER A 248 6.62 -18.93 8.93
CA SER A 248 6.19 -17.63 8.40
C SER A 248 7.28 -16.57 8.46
N LYS A 249 8.11 -16.59 9.52
CA LYS A 249 9.24 -15.69 9.67
C LYS A 249 10.30 -15.95 8.61
N GLU A 250 10.67 -17.22 8.40
CA GLU A 250 11.65 -17.61 7.37
C GLU A 250 11.17 -17.22 5.96
N LYS A 251 9.90 -17.50 5.64
CA LYS A 251 9.30 -17.09 4.37
C LYS A 251 9.27 -15.58 4.18
N GLY A 252 9.00 -14.82 5.26
CA GLY A 252 9.08 -13.36 5.25
C GLY A 252 10.49 -12.84 5.00
N ILE A 253 11.49 -13.44 5.62
CA ILE A 253 12.92 -13.14 5.39
C ILE A 253 13.29 -13.44 3.93
N GLN A 254 12.83 -14.57 3.37
CA GLN A 254 13.07 -14.92 1.98
C GLN A 254 12.45 -13.90 1.00
N ALA A 255 11.27 -13.39 1.30
CA ALA A 255 10.64 -12.34 0.51
C ALA A 255 11.42 -11.01 0.59
N ILE A 256 11.99 -10.68 1.77
CA ILE A 256 12.89 -9.52 1.94
C ILE A 256 14.15 -9.69 1.09
N ARG A 257 14.83 -10.84 1.17
CA ARG A 257 16.03 -11.16 0.38
C ARG A 257 15.77 -11.01 -1.12
N THR A 258 14.67 -11.61 -1.56
CA THR A 258 14.22 -11.55 -2.95
C THR A 258 14.06 -10.11 -3.42
N THR A 259 13.37 -9.28 -2.62
CA THR A 259 13.16 -7.87 -2.95
C THR A 259 14.46 -7.07 -2.92
N ALA A 260 15.32 -7.30 -1.94
CA ALA A 260 16.62 -6.64 -1.81
C ALA A 260 17.53 -6.93 -3.00
N ALA A 261 17.57 -8.19 -3.44
CA ALA A 261 18.35 -8.62 -4.60
C ALA A 261 17.77 -8.07 -5.91
N ALA A 262 16.47 -8.22 -6.14
CA ALA A 262 15.79 -7.78 -7.36
C ALA A 262 15.99 -6.28 -7.63
N PHE A 263 15.90 -5.47 -6.57
CA PHE A 263 16.07 -4.02 -6.67
C PHE A 263 17.51 -3.56 -6.47
N GLU A 264 18.47 -4.44 -6.16
CA GLU A 264 19.87 -4.08 -5.87
C GLU A 264 19.95 -2.93 -4.85
N VAL A 265 19.34 -3.13 -3.68
CA VAL A 265 19.11 -2.07 -2.70
C VAL A 265 20.42 -1.54 -2.11
N ASP A 266 20.55 -0.22 -1.99
CA ASP A 266 21.72 0.43 -1.38
C ASP A 266 21.57 0.55 0.14
N THR A 267 20.34 0.72 0.62
CA THR A 267 20.04 0.93 2.04
C THR A 267 18.82 0.13 2.46
N LEU A 268 18.95 -0.55 3.60
CA LEU A 268 17.88 -1.35 4.20
C LEU A 268 17.56 -0.80 5.60
N LEU A 269 16.32 -0.35 5.76
CA LEU A 269 15.80 0.25 6.98
C LEU A 269 14.96 -0.78 7.74
N VAL A 270 15.50 -1.31 8.85
CA VAL A 270 14.85 -2.32 9.69
C VAL A 270 14.20 -1.66 10.89
N ILE A 271 12.86 -1.67 10.98
CA ILE A 271 12.16 -1.08 12.14
C ILE A 271 12.07 -2.10 13.28
N GLU A 272 12.56 -1.71 14.46
CA GLU A 272 12.54 -2.41 15.76
C GLU A 272 13.36 -3.72 15.82
N ASP A 273 13.30 -4.56 14.79
CA ASP A 273 13.76 -5.95 14.81
C ASP A 273 15.30 -6.08 14.73
N GLY A 274 15.93 -6.18 15.91
CA GLY A 274 17.39 -6.33 16.01
C GLY A 274 17.91 -7.67 15.49
N PHE A 275 17.13 -8.75 15.63
CA PHE A 275 17.50 -10.06 15.10
C PHE A 275 17.55 -10.02 13.57
N LEU A 276 16.48 -9.49 12.95
CA LEU A 276 16.43 -9.33 11.50
C LEU A 276 17.57 -8.46 10.99
N ALA A 277 17.88 -7.35 11.67
CA ALA A 277 18.99 -6.48 11.27
C ALA A 277 20.36 -7.16 11.35
N SER A 278 20.60 -8.00 12.37
CA SER A 278 21.85 -8.77 12.47
C SER A 278 21.91 -9.86 11.41
N PHE A 279 20.82 -10.61 11.23
CA PHE A 279 20.72 -11.67 10.23
C PHE A 279 20.96 -11.15 8.81
N LEU A 280 20.28 -10.07 8.42
CA LEU A 280 20.46 -9.48 7.09
C LEU A 280 21.88 -8.92 6.87
N ARG A 281 22.60 -8.55 7.93
CA ARG A 281 23.99 -8.07 7.83
C ARG A 281 24.97 -9.19 7.51
N GLU A 282 24.68 -10.41 7.97
CA GLU A 282 25.48 -11.59 7.66
C GLU A 282 25.15 -12.14 6.26
N ASP A 283 23.92 -11.94 5.81
CA ASP A 283 23.37 -12.56 4.61
C ASP A 283 23.47 -11.71 3.33
N LEU A 284 23.43 -10.37 3.45
CA LEU A 284 23.50 -9.45 2.31
C LEU A 284 24.95 -8.99 2.02
N PRO A 285 25.21 -8.50 0.80
CA PRO A 285 26.53 -7.95 0.45
C PRO A 285 26.97 -6.82 1.38
N PRO A 286 28.28 -6.70 1.69
CA PRO A 286 28.79 -5.73 2.65
C PRO A 286 28.60 -4.26 2.22
N GLU A 287 28.32 -4.02 0.94
CA GLU A 287 28.00 -2.69 0.39
C GLU A 287 26.61 -2.19 0.81
N VAL A 288 25.69 -3.10 1.16
CA VAL A 288 24.33 -2.75 1.55
C VAL A 288 24.34 -2.14 2.96
N THR A 289 23.91 -0.88 3.06
CA THR A 289 23.85 -0.18 4.35
C THR A 289 22.61 -0.59 5.14
N ILE A 290 22.78 -1.27 6.27
CA ILE A 290 21.67 -1.72 7.12
C ILE A 290 21.53 -0.83 8.36
N VAL A 291 20.40 -0.13 8.47
CA VAL A 291 20.10 0.79 9.58
C VAL A 291 18.90 0.29 10.36
N ARG A 292 19.08 0.11 11.67
CA ARG A 292 17.99 -0.22 12.60
C ARG A 292 17.31 1.07 13.08
N LEU A 293 15.99 1.10 13.02
CA LEU A 293 15.17 2.25 13.38
C LEU A 293 14.28 1.96 14.60
N PRO A 294 13.99 2.97 15.43
CA PRO A 294 12.97 2.86 16.46
C PRO A 294 11.57 2.72 15.86
N LYS A 295 10.67 2.04 16.57
CA LYS A 295 9.23 2.02 16.25
C LYS A 295 8.56 3.21 16.92
N SER A 296 7.75 3.94 16.17
CA SER A 296 6.90 5.00 16.75
C SER A 296 5.87 4.38 17.70
N SER A 297 5.71 4.96 18.88
CA SER A 297 4.68 4.60 19.86
C SER A 297 3.25 4.82 19.35
N GLY A 298 3.06 5.51 18.22
CA GLY A 298 1.77 5.64 17.54
C GLY A 298 1.40 4.41 16.70
N SER A 299 2.30 3.44 16.56
CA SER A 299 2.07 2.23 15.77
C SER A 299 1.22 1.22 16.56
N ILE A 300 0.11 0.78 15.96
CA ILE A 300 -0.86 -0.10 16.62
C ILE A 300 -0.93 -1.44 15.92
N THR A 301 -0.83 -2.51 16.70
CA THR A 301 -1.09 -3.87 16.24
C THR A 301 -2.58 -4.02 15.92
N ARG A 302 -2.88 -4.50 14.71
CA ARG A 302 -4.25 -4.71 14.25
C ARG A 302 -4.70 -6.14 14.46
N SER A 303 -5.96 -6.32 14.85
CA SER A 303 -6.61 -7.64 14.84
C SER A 303 -6.88 -8.11 13.39
N PRO A 304 -7.15 -9.40 13.17
CA PRO A 304 -7.55 -9.92 11.86
C PRO A 304 -8.76 -9.18 11.26
N ASP A 305 -9.77 -8.88 12.08
CA ASP A 305 -10.97 -8.15 11.63
C ASP A 305 -10.64 -6.71 11.20
N GLN A 306 -9.74 -6.05 11.92
CA GLN A 306 -9.28 -4.71 11.54
C GLN A 306 -8.49 -4.75 10.23
N TRP A 307 -7.70 -5.80 9.99
CA TRP A 307 -7.03 -6.00 8.70
C TRP A 307 -8.03 -6.19 7.56
N THR A 308 -9.05 -7.01 7.75
CA THR A 308 -10.13 -7.20 6.76
C THR A 308 -10.83 -5.88 6.44
N ARG A 309 -11.24 -5.12 7.46
CA ARG A 309 -11.88 -3.80 7.25
C ARG A 309 -10.99 -2.80 6.49
N GLN A 310 -9.68 -2.83 6.72
CA GLN A 310 -8.74 -1.95 5.99
C GLN A 310 -8.59 -2.38 4.53
N ARG A 311 -8.62 -3.68 4.25
CA ARG A 311 -8.64 -4.20 2.87
C ARG A 311 -9.92 -3.79 2.16
N ASP A 312 -11.07 -3.95 2.81
CA ASP A 312 -12.37 -3.53 2.26
C ASP A 312 -12.41 -2.02 2.01
N ALA A 313 -11.89 -1.22 2.94
CA ALA A 313 -11.77 0.22 2.76
C ALA A 313 -10.87 0.59 1.57
N ARG A 314 -9.80 -0.16 1.33
CA ARG A 314 -8.91 0.07 0.17
C ARG A 314 -9.57 -0.30 -1.15
N VAL A 315 -10.32 -1.41 -1.21
CA VAL A 315 -11.10 -1.79 -2.39
C VAL A 315 -12.23 -0.78 -2.65
N CYS A 316 -12.90 -0.32 -1.59
CA CYS A 316 -13.90 0.73 -1.65
C CYS A 316 -13.31 2.03 -2.22
N ALA A 317 -12.16 2.47 -1.71
CA ALA A 317 -11.48 3.66 -2.21
C ALA A 317 -11.08 3.55 -3.69
N TYR A 318 -10.73 2.35 -4.17
CA TYR A 318 -10.44 2.12 -5.58
C TYR A 318 -11.69 2.29 -6.47
N LEU A 319 -12.85 1.80 -6.04
CA LEU A 319 -14.09 1.85 -6.83
C LEU A 319 -14.82 3.20 -6.70
N HIS A 320 -14.83 3.78 -5.50
CA HIS A 320 -15.65 4.92 -5.11
C HIS A 320 -14.84 6.18 -4.79
N GLY A 321 -13.52 6.14 -4.95
CA GLY A 321 -12.59 7.24 -4.64
C GLY A 321 -12.18 7.32 -3.16
N GLU A 322 -10.98 7.86 -2.91
CA GLU A 322 -10.48 8.14 -1.55
C GLU A 322 -11.23 9.30 -0.89
N ASN A 323 -11.55 10.33 -1.69
CA ASN A 323 -12.23 11.51 -1.21
C ASN A 323 -13.76 11.33 -1.25
N PRO A 324 -14.45 11.25 -0.09
CA PRO A 324 -15.90 11.05 -0.08
C PRO A 324 -16.69 12.30 -0.49
N LEU A 325 -16.03 13.46 -0.63
CA LEU A 325 -16.63 14.66 -1.23
C LEU A 325 -16.57 14.65 -2.76
N ARG A 326 -15.69 13.81 -3.33
CA ARG A 326 -15.48 13.64 -4.78
C ARG A 326 -15.50 12.16 -5.11
N ARG A 327 -16.65 11.53 -4.86
CA ARG A 327 -16.87 10.12 -5.11
C ARG A 327 -16.69 9.80 -6.59
N LEU A 328 -16.06 8.67 -6.85
CA LEU A 328 -16.16 7.97 -8.12
C LEU A 328 -17.45 7.13 -8.11
N HIS A 329 -18.01 6.89 -9.28
CA HIS A 329 -19.25 6.14 -9.43
C HIS A 329 -19.00 4.91 -10.30
N PRO A 330 -18.81 3.73 -9.70
CA PRO A 330 -18.59 2.51 -10.46
C PRO A 330 -19.88 2.08 -11.19
N HIS A 331 -19.71 1.27 -12.23
CA HIS A 331 -20.76 0.85 -13.14
C HIS A 331 -21.03 -0.65 -13.02
N GLN A 332 -22.31 -1.04 -13.06
CA GLN A 332 -22.67 -2.45 -13.18
C GLN A 332 -22.78 -2.85 -14.64
N ILE A 333 -22.03 -3.88 -15.04
CA ILE A 333 -21.95 -4.38 -16.41
C ILE A 333 -22.18 -5.88 -16.40
N THR A 334 -23.09 -6.37 -17.24
CA THR A 334 -23.32 -7.81 -17.40
C THR A 334 -22.49 -8.36 -18.56
N LEU A 335 -21.66 -9.35 -18.26
CA LEU A 335 -20.76 -10.01 -19.19
C LEU A 335 -21.25 -11.43 -19.48
N LYS A 336 -21.08 -11.89 -20.73
CA LYS A 336 -21.39 -13.27 -21.11
C LYS A 336 -20.25 -14.19 -20.72
N SER A 337 -20.53 -15.26 -19.98
CA SER A 337 -19.52 -16.21 -19.50
C SER A 337 -18.71 -16.86 -20.63
N SER A 338 -19.28 -17.00 -21.83
CA SER A 338 -18.59 -17.58 -22.99
C SER A 338 -17.49 -16.69 -23.58
N GLU A 339 -17.49 -15.39 -23.27
CA GLU A 339 -16.56 -14.41 -23.85
C GLU A 339 -15.33 -14.18 -22.95
N TYR A 340 -15.37 -14.62 -21.68
CA TYR A 340 -14.39 -14.32 -20.65
C TYR A 340 -13.85 -15.58 -19.97
N SER A 341 -12.54 -15.58 -19.67
CA SER A 341 -11.86 -16.67 -18.99
C SER A 341 -11.29 -16.19 -17.67
N ILE A 342 -11.64 -16.88 -16.58
CA ILE A 342 -11.16 -16.57 -15.23
C ILE A 342 -10.12 -17.63 -14.85
N TYR A 343 -8.98 -17.18 -14.35
CA TYR A 343 -7.89 -18.04 -13.92
C TYR A 343 -7.59 -17.85 -12.44
N LYS A 344 -7.13 -18.91 -11.79
CA LYS A 344 -6.42 -18.87 -10.51
C LYS A 344 -4.99 -19.33 -10.76
N VAL A 345 -4.03 -18.69 -10.13
CA VAL A 345 -2.61 -19.05 -10.29
C VAL A 345 -2.14 -19.86 -9.10
N GLY A 346 -1.47 -20.97 -9.38
CA GLY A 346 -0.89 -21.85 -8.38
C GLY A 346 -1.89 -22.87 -7.80
N SER A 347 -1.35 -24.04 -7.47
CA SER A 347 -1.96 -25.06 -6.61
C SER A 347 -1.07 -25.32 -5.40
N GLU A 348 -1.60 -25.96 -4.35
CA GLU A 348 -0.74 -26.55 -3.33
C GLU A 348 0.18 -27.56 -4.03
N ALA A 349 1.49 -27.45 -3.79
CA ALA A 349 2.45 -28.43 -4.28
C ALA A 349 2.07 -29.80 -3.69
N ILE A 350 2.02 -30.83 -4.54
CA ILE A 350 1.76 -32.19 -4.09
C ILE A 350 3.01 -32.60 -3.29
N PRO A 351 2.89 -32.91 -1.99
CA PRO A 351 4.04 -33.36 -1.19
C PRO A 351 4.74 -34.55 -1.87
N ASP A 352 6.07 -34.60 -1.79
CA ASP A 352 6.88 -35.69 -2.37
C ASP A 352 6.37 -37.10 -2.00
N ALA A 353 5.80 -37.24 -0.80
CA ALA A 353 5.22 -38.50 -0.32
C ALA A 353 4.00 -38.99 -1.14
N LEU A 354 3.38 -38.11 -1.93
CA LEU A 354 2.22 -38.39 -2.78
C LEU A 354 2.56 -38.41 -4.27
N LEU A 355 3.84 -38.19 -4.64
CA LEU A 355 4.28 -38.30 -6.03
C LEU A 355 4.46 -39.79 -6.43
N PRO A 356 3.97 -40.21 -7.61
CA PRO A 356 4.24 -41.54 -8.14
C PRO A 356 5.75 -41.79 -8.29
N HIS A 357 6.20 -43.02 -8.04
CA HIS A 357 7.62 -43.38 -8.14
C HIS A 357 8.20 -43.01 -9.52
N GLY A 358 9.17 -42.09 -9.53
CA GLY A 358 9.87 -41.63 -10.73
C GLY A 358 9.31 -40.33 -11.36
N ALA A 359 8.23 -39.77 -10.83
CA ALA A 359 7.74 -38.44 -11.24
C ALA A 359 8.56 -37.33 -10.57
N GLN A 360 8.94 -36.31 -11.33
CA GLN A 360 9.47 -35.05 -10.78
C GLN A 360 8.32 -34.10 -10.45
N GLU A 361 8.54 -33.20 -9.51
CA GLU A 361 7.60 -32.13 -9.16
C GLU A 361 7.34 -31.27 -10.42
N GLU A 362 6.12 -31.28 -10.95
CA GLU A 362 5.74 -30.32 -12.00
C GLU A 362 5.68 -28.92 -11.41
N GLU A 363 6.20 -27.93 -12.15
CA GLU A 363 6.15 -26.50 -11.77
C GLU A 363 4.70 -25.97 -11.80
N THR A 364 3.93 -26.31 -10.76
CA THR A 364 2.51 -25.96 -10.64
C THR A 364 2.31 -24.54 -10.09
N TRP A 365 3.34 -23.96 -9.47
CA TRP A 365 3.27 -22.65 -8.81
C TRP A 365 2.95 -21.49 -9.76
N ARG A 366 3.29 -21.61 -11.06
CA ARG A 366 2.96 -20.61 -12.08
C ARG A 366 1.79 -20.99 -12.97
N ASN A 367 1.25 -22.21 -12.83
CA ASN A 367 0.26 -22.71 -13.78
C ASN A 367 -1.07 -21.95 -13.62
N PRO A 368 -1.60 -21.29 -14.67
CA PRO A 368 -2.93 -20.70 -14.63
C PRO A 368 -3.99 -21.80 -14.78
N ILE A 369 -4.79 -21.98 -13.74
CA ILE A 369 -5.88 -22.95 -13.69
C ILE A 369 -7.18 -22.21 -14.01
N GLN A 370 -7.86 -22.59 -15.09
CA GLN A 370 -9.14 -21.98 -15.46
C GLN A 370 -10.22 -22.35 -14.44
N VAL A 371 -10.94 -21.34 -13.96
CA VAL A 371 -12.04 -21.44 -13.01
C VAL A 371 -13.35 -21.31 -13.78
N SER A 372 -14.26 -22.27 -13.59
CA SER A 372 -15.59 -22.21 -14.19
C SER A 372 -16.44 -21.11 -13.55
N VAL A 373 -17.29 -20.46 -14.34
CA VAL A 373 -18.25 -19.48 -13.80
C VAL A 373 -19.28 -20.20 -12.93
N SER A 374 -19.24 -19.93 -11.63
CA SER A 374 -20.14 -20.50 -10.63
C SER A 374 -20.65 -19.42 -9.67
N ARG A 375 -21.65 -19.76 -8.85
CA ARG A 375 -22.17 -18.86 -7.81
C ARG A 375 -21.10 -18.46 -6.77
N ASP A 376 -20.01 -19.23 -6.66
CA ASP A 376 -18.90 -18.95 -5.74
C ASP A 376 -18.04 -17.76 -6.18
N LEU A 377 -18.21 -17.29 -7.42
CA LEU A 377 -17.60 -16.05 -7.90
C LEU A 377 -18.29 -14.81 -7.34
N LYS A 378 -19.50 -14.92 -6.79
CA LYS A 378 -20.18 -13.76 -6.20
C LYS A 378 -19.31 -13.13 -5.12
N ASN A 379 -19.22 -11.80 -5.16
CA ASN A 379 -18.39 -10.93 -4.31
C ASN A 379 -16.87 -11.12 -4.48
N ARG A 380 -16.41 -11.87 -5.48
CA ARG A 380 -14.99 -12.06 -5.73
C ARG A 380 -14.43 -10.93 -6.55
N LEU A 381 -13.24 -10.48 -6.16
CA LEU A 381 -12.46 -9.49 -6.86
C LEU A 381 -11.61 -10.18 -7.94
N LEU A 382 -11.70 -9.66 -9.17
CA LEU A 382 -10.96 -10.12 -10.33
C LEU A 382 -10.02 -9.02 -10.82
N ALA A 383 -8.82 -9.39 -11.22
CA ALA A 383 -7.89 -8.52 -11.93
C ALA A 383 -8.09 -8.68 -13.45
N VAL A 384 -8.14 -7.57 -14.18
CA VAL A 384 -8.20 -7.57 -15.63
C VAL A 384 -6.77 -7.59 -16.16
N SER A 385 -6.32 -8.75 -16.66
CA SER A 385 -4.93 -8.94 -17.08
C SER A 385 -4.61 -8.18 -18.38
N GLN A 386 -3.34 -7.79 -18.56
CA GLN A 386 -2.81 -7.32 -19.84
C GLN A 386 -2.22 -8.46 -20.70
N ALA A 387 -2.30 -9.71 -20.22
CA ALA A 387 -1.82 -10.88 -20.95
C ALA A 387 -2.54 -11.04 -22.29
N SER A 388 -1.80 -11.44 -23.33
CA SER A 388 -2.40 -11.83 -24.62
C SER A 388 -2.81 -13.31 -24.62
N GLU A 389 -2.14 -14.13 -23.80
CA GLU A 389 -2.32 -15.57 -23.75
C GLU A 389 -2.49 -16.07 -22.30
N PRO A 390 -3.23 -17.17 -22.06
CA PRO A 390 -3.48 -17.67 -20.70
C PRO A 390 -2.22 -17.91 -19.86
N TYR A 391 -1.16 -18.48 -20.46
CA TYR A 391 0.09 -18.79 -19.74
C TYR A 391 0.84 -17.55 -19.25
N GLN A 392 0.55 -16.36 -19.79
CA GLN A 392 1.16 -15.09 -19.39
C GLN A 392 0.42 -14.40 -18.23
N VAL A 393 -0.82 -14.82 -17.92
CA VAL A 393 -1.66 -14.22 -16.87
C VAL A 393 -0.94 -14.09 -15.51
N PRO A 394 -0.14 -15.07 -15.04
CA PRO A 394 0.60 -14.96 -13.77
C PRO A 394 1.59 -13.80 -13.71
N GLU A 395 2.17 -13.42 -14.85
CA GLU A 395 3.32 -12.50 -14.93
C GLU A 395 2.98 -11.19 -15.65
N ALA A 396 1.77 -11.08 -16.21
CA ALA A 396 1.34 -9.87 -16.88
C ALA A 396 0.89 -8.79 -15.87
N PRO A 397 1.17 -7.51 -16.16
CA PRO A 397 0.51 -6.41 -15.47
C PRO A 397 -1.01 -6.47 -15.64
N VAL A 398 -1.72 -5.63 -14.89
CA VAL A 398 -3.19 -5.54 -14.97
C VAL A 398 -3.63 -4.16 -15.43
N TYR A 399 -4.77 -4.08 -16.10
CA TYR A 399 -5.45 -2.81 -16.39
C TYR A 399 -6.15 -2.22 -15.16
N GLY A 400 -6.60 -3.10 -14.27
CA GLY A 400 -7.39 -2.72 -13.11
C GLY A 400 -8.14 -3.90 -12.51
N PHE A 401 -9.11 -3.60 -11.67
CA PHE A 401 -9.85 -4.60 -10.90
C PHE A 401 -11.35 -4.38 -10.99
N ILE A 402 -12.09 -5.48 -10.91
CA ILE A 402 -13.56 -5.52 -10.99
C ILE A 402 -14.08 -6.49 -9.93
N VAL A 403 -15.31 -6.28 -9.45
CA VAL A 403 -15.94 -7.17 -8.46
C VAL A 403 -17.12 -7.86 -9.09
N VAL A 404 -17.22 -9.18 -8.99
CA VAL A 404 -18.42 -9.90 -9.44
C VAL A 404 -19.54 -9.69 -8.41
N VAL A 405 -20.64 -9.08 -8.81
CA VAL A 405 -21.77 -8.74 -7.94
C VAL A 405 -22.84 -9.84 -7.99
N ASN A 406 -23.03 -10.45 -9.15
CA ASN A 406 -24.03 -11.47 -9.37
C ASN A 406 -23.61 -12.46 -10.46
N VAL A 407 -24.14 -13.68 -10.39
CA VAL A 407 -23.97 -14.72 -11.42
C VAL A 407 -25.36 -15.25 -11.77
N SER A 408 -25.68 -15.35 -13.06
CA SER A 408 -26.99 -15.81 -13.51
C SER A 408 -27.26 -17.25 -13.09
N GLU A 409 -28.54 -17.64 -12.95
CA GLU A 409 -28.90 -18.99 -12.50
C GLU A 409 -28.41 -20.09 -13.45
N ASP A 410 -28.45 -19.80 -14.75
CA ASP A 410 -27.98 -20.66 -15.84
C ASP A 410 -26.46 -20.55 -16.09
N LYS A 411 -25.75 -19.69 -15.33
CA LYS A 411 -24.31 -19.42 -15.42
C LYS A 411 -23.84 -18.89 -16.79
N SER A 412 -24.77 -18.47 -17.66
CA SER A 412 -24.46 -17.94 -18.99
C SER A 412 -23.90 -16.51 -18.93
N ALA A 413 -24.14 -15.80 -17.83
CA ALA A 413 -23.67 -14.44 -17.63
C ALA A 413 -23.34 -14.14 -16.16
N PHE A 414 -22.53 -13.11 -15.93
CA PHE A 414 -22.25 -12.56 -14.61
C PHE A 414 -22.19 -11.03 -14.67
N THR A 415 -22.64 -10.39 -13.60
CA THR A 415 -22.64 -8.93 -13.46
C THR A 415 -21.45 -8.51 -12.62
N ILE A 416 -20.68 -7.55 -13.13
CA ILE A 416 -19.52 -6.99 -12.47
C ILE A 416 -19.78 -5.54 -12.05
N LEU A 417 -19.09 -5.09 -11.01
CA LEU A 417 -18.90 -3.71 -10.65
C LEU A 417 -17.54 -3.26 -11.20
N SER A 418 -17.55 -2.26 -12.07
CA SER A 418 -16.40 -1.79 -12.84
C SER A 418 -16.14 -0.31 -12.58
N PRO A 419 -14.89 0.14 -12.42
CA PRO A 419 -14.57 1.57 -12.34
C PRO A 419 -14.79 2.31 -13.67
N SER A 420 -14.93 1.59 -14.79
CA SER A 420 -15.18 2.14 -16.13
C SER A 420 -16.57 1.75 -16.64
N PRO A 421 -17.27 2.62 -17.39
CA PRO A 421 -18.58 2.31 -17.98
C PRO A 421 -18.52 1.32 -19.15
N HIS A 422 -17.32 1.02 -19.66
CA HIS A 422 -17.12 0.13 -20.80
C HIS A 422 -16.80 -1.29 -20.34
N PRO A 423 -17.10 -2.32 -21.16
CA PRO A 423 -16.62 -3.68 -20.90
C PRO A 423 -15.10 -3.71 -20.68
N PRO A 424 -14.58 -4.64 -19.85
CA PRO A 424 -13.15 -4.75 -19.61
C PRO A 424 -12.35 -4.87 -20.91
N PRO A 425 -11.18 -4.21 -21.02
CA PRO A 425 -10.39 -4.16 -22.25
C PRO A 425 -9.79 -5.51 -22.66
N ASN A 426 -9.79 -6.50 -21.77
CA ASN A 426 -9.31 -7.85 -22.02
C ASN A 426 -10.30 -8.88 -21.47
N ASN A 427 -10.24 -10.09 -21.99
CA ASN A 427 -11.10 -11.20 -21.60
C ASN A 427 -10.43 -12.21 -20.65
N LEU A 428 -9.15 -12.04 -20.34
CA LEU A 428 -8.41 -12.86 -19.38
C LEU A 428 -8.42 -12.20 -17.99
N PHE A 429 -9.04 -12.87 -17.03
CA PHE A 429 -9.16 -12.39 -15.65
C PHE A 429 -8.40 -13.27 -14.67
N LEU A 430 -7.85 -12.65 -13.63
CA LEU A 430 -7.19 -13.33 -12.52
C LEU A 430 -8.04 -13.22 -11.24
N LEU A 431 -8.40 -14.36 -10.66
CA LEU A 431 -9.16 -14.45 -9.42
C LEU A 431 -8.25 -14.17 -8.22
N THR A 432 -8.65 -13.23 -7.37
CA THR A 432 -7.94 -12.91 -6.12
C THR A 432 -8.56 -13.62 -4.91
N SER A 433 -7.82 -13.66 -3.81
CA SER A 433 -8.30 -14.16 -2.51
C SER A 433 -9.27 -13.19 -1.81
N ILE A 434 -9.50 -11.99 -2.35
CA ILE A 434 -10.37 -10.99 -1.75
C ILE A 434 -11.84 -11.29 -2.06
N CYS A 435 -12.65 -11.24 -1.02
CA CYS A 435 -14.11 -11.19 -1.09
C CYS A 435 -14.54 -9.81 -0.62
N TYR A 436 -15.29 -9.08 -1.45
CA TYR A 436 -15.70 -7.71 -1.19
C TYR A 436 -17.19 -7.56 -1.48
N VAL A 437 -17.90 -6.99 -0.51
CA VAL A 437 -19.31 -6.60 -0.65
C VAL A 437 -19.34 -5.08 -0.67
N ASP A 438 -19.87 -4.52 -1.76
CA ASP A 438 -19.97 -3.07 -1.90
C ASP A 438 -20.97 -2.52 -0.87
N PRO A 439 -20.53 -1.65 0.07
CA PRO A 439 -21.42 -1.10 1.09
C PRO A 439 -22.53 -0.23 0.52
N GLU A 440 -22.38 0.29 -0.71
CA GLU A 440 -23.43 1.09 -1.38
C GLU A 440 -24.47 0.24 -2.13
N SER A 441 -24.23 -1.07 -2.23
CA SER A 441 -25.14 -2.03 -2.87
C SER A 441 -26.12 -2.72 -1.92
N LEU A 442 -26.04 -2.41 -0.61
CA LEU A 442 -26.81 -3.02 0.47
C LEU A 442 -28.08 -2.24 0.84
#